data_AF-X8E207-F1
#
_entry.id   AF-X8E207-F1
#
_cell.length_a   1.000
_cell.length_b   1.000
_cell.length_c   1.000
_cell.angle_alpha   90.00
_cell.angle_beta   90.00
_cell.angle_gamma   90.00
#
_symmetry.space_group_name_H-M   'P 1'
#
loop_
_entity.id
_entity.type
_entity.pdbx_description
1 polymer ?
#
loop_
_entity_poly.entity_id
_entity_poly.type
_entity_poly.pdbx_seq_one_letter_code
_entity_poly.pdbx_strand_id
1 'polypeptide(L)'
;MQTITTEPQFAAAAALAEVNAQAVQQQSAAMAAASAAQEYANFKRELHQAAQHSFATVVEQLRDTIAASASAATISESRAPRPLMLATLADAKLAVAHPTESGANWTSPFTVISESVITVHRAQPSYGYLGRSHSLWYCDAHEEGRFAWYEMAFMRSPFTPGRPNVEPYHAEAASVHSAFLPIMDVYQLAWPVQEIDPFDESETAFIARWISWFAAAAAGTLEHPTSMPEHSTAGTWRKN
;
A
#
# COMPACT_ATOMS: atom_id res chain seq x y z
N MET A 1 44.84 34.80 -57.59
CA MET A 1 44.62 33.60 -56.74
C MET A 1 45.34 33.86 -55.43
N GLN A 2 44.80 33.71 -54.23
CA GLN A 2 43.50 33.31 -53.72
C GLN A 2 43.48 33.97 -52.34
N THR A 3 42.51 34.83 -52.07
CA THR A 3 42.29 35.38 -50.73
C THR A 3 41.82 34.24 -49.84
N ILE A 4 42.52 34.10 -48.73
CA ILE A 4 42.43 33.04 -47.75
C ILE A 4 41.07 33.11 -47.06
N THR A 5 40.12 32.28 -47.49
CA THR A 5 38.83 32.07 -46.82
C THR A 5 38.99 30.94 -45.81
N THR A 6 39.58 31.20 -44.64
CA THR A 6 39.76 30.14 -43.62
C THR A 6 39.16 30.51 -42.26
N GLU A 7 39.32 31.73 -41.77
CA GLU A 7 38.82 32.14 -40.43
C GLU A 7 37.30 31.93 -40.22
N PRO A 8 36.40 32.33 -41.14
CA PRO A 8 34.96 32.16 -40.94
C PRO A 8 34.54 30.68 -40.98
N GLN A 9 35.28 29.87 -41.74
CA GLN A 9 35.00 28.44 -41.96
C GLN A 9 35.42 27.60 -40.74
N PHE A 10 36.54 27.96 -40.10
CA PHE A 10 36.96 27.36 -38.83
C PHE A 10 36.04 27.75 -37.66
N ALA A 11 35.58 29.00 -37.61
CA ALA A 11 34.61 29.46 -36.59
C ALA A 11 33.25 28.73 -36.71
N ALA A 12 32.74 28.57 -37.93
CA ALA A 12 31.49 27.83 -38.18
C ALA A 12 31.61 26.34 -37.83
N ALA A 13 32.76 25.71 -38.14
CA ALA A 13 33.03 24.32 -37.77
C ALA A 13 33.13 24.14 -36.25
N ALA A 14 33.74 25.09 -35.52
CA ALA A 14 33.80 25.08 -34.06
C ALA A 14 32.41 25.23 -33.42
N ALA A 15 31.59 26.16 -33.91
CA ALA A 15 30.21 26.34 -33.45
C ALA A 15 29.36 25.08 -33.67
N LEU A 16 29.52 24.42 -34.82
CA LEU A 16 28.85 23.14 -35.10
C LEU A 16 29.33 22.02 -34.18
N ALA A 17 30.64 21.94 -33.90
CA ALA A 17 31.21 20.96 -32.99
C ALA A 17 30.71 21.14 -31.55
N GLU A 18 30.54 22.38 -31.09
CA GLU A 18 29.98 22.70 -29.77
C GLU A 18 28.51 22.28 -29.67
N VAL A 19 27.68 22.63 -30.67
CA VAL A 19 26.27 22.20 -30.73
C VAL A 19 26.16 20.67 -30.79
N ASN A 20 27.03 20.01 -31.55
CA ASN A 20 27.07 18.54 -31.61
C ASN A 20 27.45 17.94 -30.25
N ALA A 21 28.44 18.49 -29.54
CA ALA A 21 28.82 18.04 -28.21
C ALA A 21 27.66 18.19 -27.21
N GLN A 22 26.94 19.31 -27.24
CA GLN A 22 25.75 19.52 -26.42
C GLN A 22 24.62 18.54 -26.76
N ALA A 23 24.36 18.29 -28.05
CA ALA A 23 23.34 17.34 -28.49
C ALA A 23 23.66 15.90 -28.06
N VAL A 24 24.93 15.48 -28.20
CA VAL A 24 25.40 14.17 -27.72
C VAL A 24 25.26 14.05 -26.20
N GLN A 25 25.60 15.09 -25.45
CA GLN A 25 25.44 15.11 -23.99
C GLN A 25 23.97 15.00 -23.57
N GLN A 26 23.07 15.77 -24.19
CA GLN A 26 21.63 15.69 -23.93
C GLN A 26 21.07 14.30 -24.26
N GLN A 27 21.47 13.72 -25.38
CA GLN A 27 21.04 12.39 -25.78
C GLN A 27 21.54 11.33 -24.79
N SER A 28 22.80 11.42 -24.34
CA SER A 28 23.35 10.51 -23.33
C SER A 28 22.60 10.60 -21.99
N ALA A 29 22.25 11.81 -21.56
CA ALA A 29 21.50 12.03 -20.32
C ALA A 29 20.07 11.49 -20.42
N ALA A 30 19.41 11.67 -21.56
CA ALA A 30 18.07 11.13 -21.81
C ALA A 30 18.09 9.59 -21.84
N MET A 31 19.09 8.98 -22.48
CA MET A 31 19.28 7.53 -22.49
C MET A 31 19.56 6.97 -21.09
N ALA A 32 20.42 7.64 -20.31
CA ALA A 32 20.71 7.24 -18.94
C ALA A 32 19.46 7.31 -18.03
N ALA A 33 18.69 8.39 -18.14
CA ALA A 33 17.44 8.56 -17.40
C ALA A 33 16.39 7.49 -17.79
N ALA A 34 16.26 7.17 -19.08
CA ALA A 34 15.37 6.13 -19.55
C ALA A 34 15.79 4.73 -19.07
N SER A 35 17.09 4.42 -19.06
CA SER A 35 17.62 3.15 -18.53
C SER A 35 17.31 3.03 -17.04
N ALA A 36 17.62 4.06 -16.26
CA ALA A 36 17.37 4.07 -14.81
C ALA A 36 15.87 3.92 -14.49
N ALA A 37 14.99 4.59 -15.25
CA ALA A 37 13.55 4.45 -15.08
C ALA A 37 13.06 3.03 -15.40
N GLN A 38 13.61 2.40 -16.44
CA GLN A 38 13.26 1.03 -16.82
C GLN A 38 13.75 0.01 -15.78
N GLU A 39 14.97 0.17 -15.29
CA GLU A 39 15.55 -0.66 -14.22
C GLU A 39 14.72 -0.55 -12.93
N TYR A 40 14.35 0.66 -12.53
CA TYR A 40 13.50 0.88 -11.36
C TYR A 40 12.10 0.27 -11.52
N ALA A 41 11.50 0.40 -12.71
CA ALA A 41 10.21 -0.22 -13.02
C ALA A 41 10.29 -1.76 -12.98
N ASN A 42 11.38 -2.35 -13.47
CA ASN A 42 11.61 -3.80 -13.39
C ASN A 42 11.79 -4.24 -11.94
N PHE A 43 12.58 -3.51 -11.15
CA PHE A 43 12.77 -3.77 -9.73
C PHE A 43 11.45 -3.73 -8.94
N LYS A 44 10.61 -2.70 -9.14
CA LYS A 44 9.28 -2.65 -8.50
C LYS A 44 8.40 -3.85 -8.88
N ARG A 45 8.48 -4.30 -10.13
CA ARG A 45 7.69 -5.45 -10.61
C ARG A 45 8.15 -6.76 -9.96
N GLU A 46 9.45 -6.97 -9.83
CA GLU A 46 10.02 -8.14 -9.13
C GLU A 46 9.62 -8.15 -7.66
N LEU A 47 9.70 -6.99 -6.97
CA LEU A 47 9.24 -6.88 -5.58
C LEU A 47 7.74 -7.11 -5.45
N HIS A 48 6.91 -6.63 -6.40
CA HIS A 48 5.47 -6.89 -6.40
C HIS A 48 5.17 -8.39 -6.54
N GLN A 49 5.88 -9.10 -7.41
CA GLN A 49 5.72 -10.55 -7.56
C GLN A 49 6.12 -11.30 -6.27
N ALA A 50 7.20 -10.89 -5.62
CA ALA A 50 7.60 -11.43 -4.32
C ALA A 50 6.55 -11.14 -3.23
N ALA A 51 5.97 -9.94 -3.24
CA ALA A 51 4.88 -9.55 -2.35
C ALA A 51 3.65 -10.45 -2.55
N GLN A 52 3.25 -10.73 -3.79
CA GLN A 52 2.13 -11.64 -4.09
C GLN A 52 2.35 -13.04 -3.52
N HIS A 53 3.57 -13.57 -3.63
CA HIS A 53 3.90 -14.91 -3.12
C HIS A 53 3.85 -14.95 -1.58
N SER A 54 4.51 -14.01 -0.91
CA SER A 54 4.50 -13.93 0.56
C SER A 54 3.10 -13.67 1.14
N PHE A 55 2.29 -12.85 0.47
CA PHE A 55 0.93 -12.56 0.90
C PHE A 55 0.02 -13.79 0.86
N ALA A 56 0.22 -14.67 -0.12
CA ALA A 56 -0.58 -15.89 -0.25
C ALA A 56 -0.44 -16.78 0.99
N THR A 57 0.75 -16.85 1.60
CA THR A 57 1.00 -17.61 2.84
C THR A 57 0.18 -17.06 4.01
N VAL A 58 0.17 -15.73 4.22
CA VAL A 58 -0.62 -15.09 5.29
C VAL A 58 -2.12 -15.35 5.11
N VAL A 59 -2.61 -15.26 3.87
CA VAL A 59 -4.03 -15.50 3.56
C VAL A 59 -4.41 -16.97 3.70
N GLU A 60 -3.51 -17.89 3.35
CA GLU A 60 -3.71 -19.32 3.58
C GLU A 60 -3.82 -19.65 5.07
N GLN A 61 -2.96 -19.08 5.92
CA GLN A 61 -3.05 -19.28 7.37
C GLN A 61 -4.36 -18.71 7.96
N LEU A 62 -4.80 -17.54 7.50
CA LEU A 62 -6.09 -16.96 7.88
C LEU A 62 -7.26 -17.87 7.48
N ARG A 63 -7.23 -18.39 6.24
CA ARG A 63 -8.23 -19.32 5.70
C ARG A 63 -8.31 -20.59 6.54
N ASP A 64 -7.17 -21.23 6.78
CA ASP A 64 -7.10 -22.51 7.47
C ASP A 64 -7.57 -22.36 8.93
N THR A 65 -7.25 -21.24 9.57
CA THR A 65 -7.72 -20.94 10.92
C THR A 65 -9.24 -20.75 10.98
N ILE A 66 -9.85 -20.09 9.98
CA ILE A 66 -11.32 -19.97 9.90
C ILE A 66 -11.97 -21.32 9.62
N ALA A 67 -11.44 -22.10 8.67
CA ALA A 67 -11.97 -23.41 8.34
C ALA A 67 -11.92 -24.37 9.54
N ALA A 68 -10.86 -24.30 10.35
CA ALA A 68 -10.71 -25.10 11.56
C ALA A 68 -11.66 -24.66 12.69
N SER A 69 -11.95 -23.36 12.80
CA SER A 69 -12.69 -22.79 13.94
C SER A 69 -14.19 -22.63 13.68
N ALA A 70 -14.62 -22.51 12.42
CA ALA A 70 -16.00 -22.19 12.05
C ALA A 70 -16.47 -23.08 10.89
N SER A 71 -16.87 -24.31 11.19
CA SER A 71 -17.34 -25.29 10.19
C SER A 71 -18.59 -24.85 9.40
N ALA A 72 -19.35 -23.90 9.94
CA ALA A 72 -20.51 -23.30 9.26
C ALA A 72 -20.14 -22.11 8.34
N ALA A 73 -18.90 -21.64 8.37
CA ALA A 73 -18.45 -20.58 7.49
C ALA A 73 -18.29 -21.12 6.07
N THR A 74 -18.72 -20.34 5.08
CA THR A 74 -18.42 -20.60 3.67
C THR A 74 -17.21 -19.77 3.28
N ILE A 75 -16.23 -20.40 2.63
CA ILE A 75 -15.04 -19.72 2.15
C ILE A 75 -14.98 -19.90 0.63
N SER A 76 -14.80 -18.78 -0.07
CA SER A 76 -14.60 -18.77 -1.52
C SER A 76 -13.31 -18.03 -1.85
N GLU A 77 -12.55 -18.59 -2.77
CA GLU A 77 -11.38 -17.97 -3.38
C GLU A 77 -11.71 -17.59 -4.82
N SER A 78 -11.09 -16.55 -5.33
CA SER A 78 -11.32 -16.11 -6.71
C SER A 78 -10.10 -15.40 -7.27
N ARG A 79 -10.05 -15.28 -8.60
CA ARG A 79 -9.14 -14.36 -9.29
C ARG A 79 -9.69 -12.93 -9.23
N ALA A 80 -8.80 -11.95 -9.31
CA ALA A 80 -9.16 -10.55 -9.50
C ALA A 80 -10.13 -10.40 -10.70
N PRO A 81 -11.11 -9.49 -10.64
CA PRO A 81 -11.29 -8.42 -9.64
C PRO A 81 -12.06 -8.84 -8.38
N ARG A 82 -12.44 -10.13 -8.23
CA ARG A 82 -13.05 -10.60 -6.98
C ARG A 82 -11.98 -10.71 -5.87
N PRO A 83 -12.39 -10.65 -4.59
CA PRO A 83 -11.47 -10.86 -3.47
C PRO A 83 -10.68 -12.16 -3.65
N LEU A 84 -9.41 -12.13 -3.24
CA LEU A 84 -8.56 -13.31 -3.13
C LEU A 84 -9.23 -14.35 -2.23
N MET A 85 -9.79 -13.88 -1.12
CA MET A 85 -10.55 -14.69 -0.17
C MET A 85 -11.80 -13.93 0.26
N LEU A 86 -12.93 -14.64 0.35
CA LEU A 86 -14.16 -14.18 0.98
C LEU A 86 -14.68 -15.29 1.89
N ALA A 87 -14.72 -15.04 3.20
CA ALA A 87 -15.39 -15.88 4.18
C ALA A 87 -16.73 -15.26 4.59
N THR A 88 -17.78 -16.07 4.67
CA THR A 88 -19.13 -15.66 5.09
C THR A 88 -19.63 -16.55 6.22
N LEU A 89 -20.12 -15.95 7.30
CA LEU A 89 -20.71 -16.64 8.45
C LEU A 89 -21.86 -15.78 9.02
N ALA A 90 -23.06 -16.34 9.15
CA ALA A 90 -24.25 -15.64 9.63
C ALA A 90 -24.43 -14.24 8.98
N ASP A 91 -24.29 -14.19 7.65
CA ASP A 91 -24.32 -12.99 6.80
C ASP A 91 -23.22 -11.94 7.01
N ALA A 92 -22.33 -12.13 8.01
CA ALA A 92 -21.09 -11.36 8.11
C ALA A 92 -20.10 -11.81 7.04
N LYS A 93 -19.25 -10.88 6.60
CA LYS A 93 -18.26 -11.09 5.54
C LYS A 93 -16.90 -10.65 6.00
N LEU A 94 -15.90 -11.50 5.83
CA LEU A 94 -14.48 -11.17 5.89
C LEU A 94 -13.92 -11.32 4.48
N ALA A 95 -13.34 -10.27 3.91
CA ALA A 95 -12.78 -10.30 2.56
C ALA A 95 -11.36 -9.75 2.52
N VAL A 96 -10.50 -10.42 1.74
CA VAL A 96 -9.12 -9.99 1.45
C VAL A 96 -8.97 -9.81 -0.05
N ALA A 97 -8.49 -8.64 -0.48
CA ALA A 97 -8.25 -8.33 -1.88
C ALA A 97 -6.96 -8.99 -2.42
N HIS A 98 -6.84 -9.06 -3.74
CA HIS A 98 -5.55 -9.41 -4.35
C HIS A 98 -4.56 -8.26 -4.16
N PRO A 99 -3.28 -8.54 -3.89
CA PRO A 99 -2.23 -7.54 -4.01
C PRO A 99 -2.19 -6.94 -5.42
N THR A 100 -2.19 -5.61 -5.50
CA THR A 100 -2.02 -4.83 -6.74
C THR A 100 -0.79 -3.93 -6.63
N GLU A 101 -0.16 -3.62 -7.76
CA GLU A 101 0.94 -2.65 -7.79
C GLU A 101 0.48 -1.30 -7.22
N SER A 102 1.31 -0.69 -6.38
CA SER A 102 0.97 0.59 -5.77
C SER A 102 1.03 1.72 -6.79
N GLY A 103 -0.01 2.55 -6.78
CA GLY A 103 -0.08 3.79 -7.56
C GLY A 103 0.69 4.97 -6.93
N ALA A 104 1.34 4.77 -5.78
CA ALA A 104 2.08 5.83 -5.10
C ALA A 104 3.19 6.40 -5.98
N ASN A 105 3.22 7.72 -6.10
CA ASN A 105 4.24 8.50 -6.81
C ASN A 105 5.25 9.15 -5.86
N TRP A 106 5.23 8.76 -4.59
CA TRP A 106 6.12 9.22 -3.53
C TRP A 106 6.94 8.05 -2.99
N THR A 107 8.14 8.36 -2.50
CA THR A 107 9.09 7.40 -1.91
C THR A 107 9.52 7.79 -0.49
N SER A 108 8.94 8.88 0.03
CA SER A 108 9.16 9.40 1.37
C SER A 108 7.81 9.46 2.08
N PRO A 109 7.71 9.06 3.35
CA PRO A 109 8.80 8.57 4.21
C PRO A 109 9.24 7.14 3.93
N PHE A 110 8.56 6.42 3.05
CA PHE A 110 8.92 5.09 2.58
C PHE A 110 8.37 4.86 1.17
N THR A 111 8.76 3.75 0.54
CA THR A 111 8.34 3.32 -0.79
C THR A 111 7.29 2.22 -0.67
N VAL A 112 6.13 2.43 -1.30
CA VAL A 112 5.08 1.41 -1.40
C VAL A 112 5.17 0.69 -2.74
N ILE A 113 5.22 -0.63 -2.70
CA ILE A 113 5.36 -1.50 -3.87
C ILE A 113 4.03 -2.16 -4.22
N SER A 114 3.35 -2.71 -3.22
CA SER A 114 2.14 -3.50 -3.39
C SER A 114 1.10 -3.10 -2.36
N GLU A 115 -0.16 -3.14 -2.72
CA GLU A 115 -1.28 -2.79 -1.86
C GLU A 115 -2.33 -3.89 -1.90
N SER A 116 -2.91 -4.21 -0.75
CA SER A 116 -4.06 -5.07 -0.58
C SER A 116 -4.96 -4.49 0.52
N VAL A 117 -6.12 -5.10 0.69
CA VAL A 117 -7.16 -4.64 1.62
C VAL A 117 -7.75 -5.85 2.32
N ILE A 118 -7.95 -5.73 3.62
CA ILE A 118 -8.74 -6.68 4.41
C ILE A 118 -9.93 -5.94 5.03
N THR A 119 -11.10 -6.57 4.97
CA THR A 119 -12.37 -5.98 5.41
C THR A 119 -13.19 -6.96 6.23
N VAL A 120 -13.90 -6.45 7.24
CA VAL A 120 -14.97 -7.16 7.95
C VAL A 120 -16.21 -6.31 7.90
N HIS A 121 -17.30 -6.86 7.38
CA HIS A 121 -18.60 -6.21 7.35
C HIS A 121 -19.68 -7.08 7.99
N ARG A 122 -20.61 -6.41 8.65
CA ARG A 122 -21.90 -6.95 9.04
C ARG A 122 -22.83 -7.03 7.82
N ALA A 123 -23.87 -7.84 7.93
CA ALA A 123 -24.95 -7.86 6.94
C ALA A 123 -25.76 -6.55 6.92
N GLN A 124 -26.03 -6.01 8.09
CA GLN A 124 -26.79 -4.78 8.30
C GLN A 124 -26.05 -3.85 9.26
N PRO A 125 -26.00 -2.53 8.98
CA PRO A 125 -25.40 -1.57 9.88
C PRO A 125 -26.09 -1.54 11.25
N SER A 126 -25.31 -1.41 12.32
CA SER A 126 -25.81 -1.11 13.67
C SER A 126 -25.42 0.32 14.04
N TYR A 127 -26.37 1.17 14.38
CA TYR A 127 -26.13 2.60 14.64
C TYR A 127 -25.32 3.32 13.53
N GLY A 128 -25.53 2.92 12.28
CA GLY A 128 -24.81 3.44 11.11
C GLY A 128 -23.44 2.80 10.84
N TYR A 129 -22.95 1.93 11.71
CA TYR A 129 -21.68 1.23 11.57
C TYR A 129 -21.84 -0.13 10.89
N LEU A 130 -21.18 -0.29 9.75
CA LEU A 130 -21.18 -1.48 8.90
C LEU A 130 -19.99 -2.41 9.21
N GLY A 131 -18.83 -1.85 9.56
CA GLY A 131 -17.65 -2.64 9.91
C GLY A 131 -16.34 -1.87 9.74
N ARG A 132 -15.27 -2.57 9.37
CA ARG A 132 -13.91 -1.99 9.30
C ARG A 132 -13.11 -2.53 8.14
N SER A 133 -12.12 -1.75 7.72
CA SER A 133 -11.16 -2.17 6.70
C SER A 133 -9.78 -1.59 6.97
N HIS A 134 -8.74 -2.38 6.75
CA HIS A 134 -7.35 -1.95 6.87
C HIS A 134 -6.65 -2.10 5.52
N SER A 135 -5.72 -1.19 5.26
CA SER A 135 -4.75 -1.31 4.18
C SER A 135 -3.65 -2.28 4.59
N LEU A 136 -3.27 -3.14 3.66
CA LEU A 136 -2.11 -4.02 3.78
C LEU A 136 -1.14 -3.56 2.70
N TRP A 137 0.02 -3.03 3.08
CA TRP A 137 0.99 -2.49 2.14
C TRP A 137 2.31 -3.23 2.22
N TYR A 138 2.85 -3.61 1.07
CA TYR A 138 4.22 -4.11 0.97
C TYR A 138 5.15 -2.93 0.71
N CYS A 139 5.88 -2.50 1.74
CA CYS A 139 6.70 -1.30 1.74
C CYS A 139 7.94 -1.45 2.64
N ASP A 140 8.84 -0.47 2.62
CA ASP A 140 10.04 -0.40 3.46
C ASP A 140 9.84 0.57 4.64
N ALA A 141 8.70 0.45 5.33
CA ALA A 141 8.24 1.44 6.30
C ALA A 141 9.07 1.49 7.60
N HIS A 142 9.62 0.38 8.08
CA HIS A 142 10.41 0.37 9.31
C HIS A 142 11.91 0.56 9.07
N GLU A 143 12.43 0.08 7.94
CA GLU A 143 13.85 0.15 7.57
C GLU A 143 13.98 0.32 6.05
N GLU A 144 14.77 1.30 5.63
CA GLU A 144 14.95 1.62 4.20
C GLU A 144 15.50 0.43 3.43
N GLY A 145 14.82 0.06 2.34
CA GLY A 145 15.18 -1.09 1.51
C GLY A 145 14.77 -2.46 2.08
N ARG A 146 14.25 -2.55 3.32
CA ARG A 146 13.71 -3.80 3.89
C ARG A 146 12.20 -3.85 3.68
N PHE A 147 11.78 -4.53 2.62
CA PHE A 147 10.36 -4.65 2.30
C PHE A 147 9.68 -5.78 3.07
N ALA A 148 8.52 -5.46 3.65
CA ALA A 148 7.64 -6.41 4.34
C ALA A 148 6.18 -5.99 4.18
N TRP A 149 5.25 -6.87 4.56
CA TRP A 149 3.84 -6.52 4.65
C TRP A 149 3.57 -5.78 5.95
N TYR A 150 2.89 -4.65 5.84
CA TYR A 150 2.44 -3.84 6.97
C TYR A 150 0.94 -3.65 6.91
N GLU A 151 0.31 -3.82 8.06
CA GLU A 151 -1.06 -3.39 8.29
C GLU A 151 -1.08 -1.93 8.72
N MET A 152 -2.05 -1.18 8.22
CA MET A 152 -2.41 0.14 8.72
C MET A 152 -3.84 0.49 8.32
N ALA A 153 -4.38 1.52 8.93
CA ALA A 153 -5.73 1.98 8.62
C ALA A 153 -5.84 3.47 8.88
N PHE A 154 -6.84 4.08 8.28
CA PHE A 154 -7.02 5.51 8.25
C PHE A 154 -8.33 5.92 8.90
N MET A 155 -8.35 7.17 9.34
CA MET A 155 -9.53 7.86 9.82
C MET A 155 -9.60 9.23 9.17
N ARG A 156 -10.81 9.81 9.21
CA ARG A 156 -10.97 11.22 8.91
C ARG A 156 -10.58 12.04 10.12
N SER A 157 -10.00 13.21 9.88
CA SER A 157 -9.76 14.19 10.93
C SER A 157 -11.05 14.46 11.72
N PRO A 158 -11.00 14.51 13.07
CA PRO A 158 -12.17 14.77 13.93
C PRO A 158 -12.92 16.07 13.60
N PHE A 159 -12.26 17.01 12.91
CA PHE A 159 -12.84 18.28 12.47
C PHE A 159 -13.66 18.16 11.18
N THR A 160 -13.70 16.97 10.56
CA THR A 160 -14.38 16.74 9.29
C THR A 160 -15.80 16.23 9.53
N PRO A 161 -16.85 16.86 8.97
CA PRO A 161 -18.22 16.40 9.14
C PRO A 161 -18.47 15.02 8.54
N GLY A 162 -19.35 14.27 9.20
CA GLY A 162 -19.81 12.94 8.76
C GLY A 162 -18.97 11.81 9.34
N ARG A 163 -19.65 10.76 9.77
CA ARG A 163 -19.02 9.51 10.23
C ARG A 163 -19.10 8.47 9.10
N PRO A 164 -17.97 7.89 8.67
CA PRO A 164 -17.99 6.74 7.78
C PRO A 164 -18.81 5.60 8.40
N ASN A 165 -19.46 4.79 7.56
CA ASN A 165 -20.06 3.54 8.02
C ASN A 165 -18.99 2.42 8.16
N VAL A 166 -17.78 2.64 7.67
CA VAL A 166 -16.63 1.76 7.84
C VAL A 166 -15.51 2.52 8.52
N GLU A 167 -15.17 2.16 9.76
CA GLU A 167 -14.14 2.84 10.55
C GLU A 167 -13.38 1.85 11.48
N PRO A 168 -12.04 1.86 11.49
CA PRO A 168 -11.17 2.56 10.54
C PRO A 168 -11.35 2.04 9.11
N TYR A 169 -10.84 2.79 8.14
CA TYR A 169 -10.94 2.46 6.72
C TYR A 169 -9.57 2.29 6.05
N HIS A 170 -9.52 1.42 5.06
CA HIS A 170 -8.40 1.30 4.15
C HIS A 170 -8.35 2.52 3.21
N ALA A 171 -7.15 2.87 2.78
CA ALA A 171 -6.95 3.85 1.73
C ALA A 171 -5.78 3.46 0.84
N GLU A 172 -5.81 3.93 -0.41
CA GLU A 172 -4.73 3.76 -1.37
C GLU A 172 -3.57 4.70 -1.06
N ALA A 173 -2.33 4.20 -1.18
CA ALA A 173 -1.12 4.95 -0.87
C ALA A 173 -1.00 6.24 -1.67
N ALA A 174 -1.44 6.24 -2.93
CA ALA A 174 -1.48 7.43 -3.78
C ALA A 174 -2.35 8.57 -3.21
N SER A 175 -3.34 8.25 -2.39
CA SER A 175 -4.35 9.20 -1.90
C SER A 175 -4.07 9.73 -0.49
N VAL A 176 -3.16 9.11 0.26
CA VAL A 176 -2.99 9.38 1.71
C VAL A 176 -1.55 9.64 2.16
N HIS A 177 -0.69 10.07 1.23
CA HIS A 177 0.69 10.47 1.54
C HIS A 177 0.77 11.45 2.72
N SER A 178 -0.16 12.40 2.79
CA SER A 178 -0.22 13.41 3.84
C SER A 178 -0.44 12.87 5.25
N ALA A 179 -1.02 11.67 5.40
CA ALA A 179 -1.19 11.02 6.71
C ALA A 179 0.15 10.69 7.38
N PHE A 180 1.26 10.67 6.63
CA PHE A 180 2.60 10.40 7.13
C PHE A 180 3.48 11.67 7.26
N LEU A 181 2.94 12.83 6.92
CA LEU A 181 3.65 14.11 6.98
C LEU A 181 3.27 14.87 8.27
N PRO A 182 4.13 15.77 8.78
CA PRO A 182 3.83 16.57 9.97
C PRO A 182 2.89 17.74 9.64
N ILE A 183 1.76 17.47 8.98
CA ILE A 183 0.76 18.45 8.58
C ILE A 183 -0.63 18.04 9.08
N MET A 184 -1.50 19.03 9.30
CA MET A 184 -2.92 18.75 9.54
C MET A 184 -3.62 18.52 8.19
N ASP A 185 -4.05 17.28 7.95
CA ASP A 185 -4.85 16.92 6.78
C ASP A 185 -6.13 16.16 7.19
N VAL A 186 -7.01 15.94 6.23
CA VAL A 186 -8.27 15.18 6.32
C VAL A 186 -7.99 13.71 6.62
N TYR A 187 -6.87 13.15 6.16
CA TYR A 187 -6.46 11.77 6.41
C TYR A 187 -5.48 11.69 7.57
N GLN A 188 -5.75 10.80 8.52
CA GLN A 188 -4.85 10.48 9.62
C GLN A 188 -4.78 8.97 9.80
N LEU A 189 -3.66 8.47 10.34
CA LEU A 189 -3.58 7.07 10.74
C LEU A 189 -4.51 6.80 11.93
N ALA A 190 -5.33 5.77 11.78
CA ALA A 190 -6.18 5.19 12.82
C ALA A 190 -5.55 3.96 13.47
N TRP A 191 -4.73 3.24 12.70
CA TRP A 191 -4.01 2.05 13.10
C TRP A 191 -2.52 2.26 12.79
N PRO A 192 -1.59 1.81 13.66
CA PRO A 192 -0.16 1.95 13.45
C PRO A 192 0.29 1.26 12.16
N VAL A 193 1.46 1.66 11.65
CA VAL A 193 2.16 0.90 10.61
C VAL A 193 2.80 -0.31 11.29
N GLN A 194 2.07 -1.42 11.31
CA GLN A 194 2.43 -2.63 12.04
C GLN A 194 2.87 -3.71 11.06
N GLU A 195 4.09 -4.23 11.24
CA GLU A 195 4.59 -5.33 10.42
C GLU A 195 3.78 -6.61 10.65
N ILE A 196 3.58 -7.37 9.57
CA ILE A 196 3.06 -8.73 9.57
C ILE A 196 4.25 -9.63 9.24
N ASP A 197 4.98 -10.03 10.26
CA ASP A 197 6.14 -10.92 10.13
C ASP A 197 5.68 -12.38 10.32
N PRO A 198 5.83 -13.24 9.29
CA PRO A 198 5.46 -14.65 9.39
C PRO A 198 6.37 -15.48 10.31
N PHE A 199 7.48 -14.91 10.78
CA PHE A 199 8.44 -15.59 11.65
C PHE A 199 8.29 -15.23 13.13
N ASP A 200 7.31 -14.40 13.49
CA ASP A 200 7.07 -13.98 14.88
C ASP A 200 5.59 -14.00 15.29
N GLU A 201 5.29 -13.47 16.49
CA GLU A 201 3.94 -13.44 17.05
C GLU A 201 3.00 -12.44 16.35
N SER A 202 3.52 -11.53 15.53
CA SER A 202 2.75 -10.48 14.87
C SER A 202 1.77 -11.03 13.84
N GLU A 203 2.15 -12.03 13.03
CA GLU A 203 1.23 -12.69 12.09
C GLU A 203 0.08 -13.36 12.84
N THR A 204 0.39 -14.11 13.90
CA THR A 204 -0.63 -14.80 14.70
C THR A 204 -1.57 -13.79 15.37
N ALA A 205 -1.02 -12.67 15.88
CA ALA A 205 -1.82 -11.60 16.47
C ALA A 205 -2.71 -10.89 15.42
N PHE A 206 -2.21 -10.67 14.21
CA PHE A 206 -2.98 -10.15 13.08
C PHE A 206 -4.17 -11.07 12.75
N ILE A 207 -3.92 -12.36 12.56
CA ILE A 207 -4.96 -13.36 12.22
C ILE A 207 -6.00 -13.46 13.33
N ALA A 208 -5.56 -13.61 14.58
CA ALA A 208 -6.45 -13.74 15.73
C ALA A 208 -7.38 -12.53 15.87
N ARG A 209 -6.86 -11.32 15.62
CA ARG A 209 -7.65 -10.08 15.69
C ARG A 209 -8.70 -10.00 14.59
N TRP A 210 -8.35 -10.32 13.35
CA TRP A 210 -9.31 -10.32 12.23
C TRP A 210 -10.39 -11.39 12.40
N ILE A 211 -10.04 -12.57 12.90
CA ILE A 211 -11.01 -13.62 13.24
C ILE A 211 -11.93 -13.17 14.36
N SER A 212 -11.42 -12.47 15.38
CA SER A 212 -12.23 -11.94 16.47
C SER A 212 -13.26 -10.92 15.97
N TRP A 213 -12.88 -10.02 15.08
CA TRP A 213 -13.82 -9.08 14.45
C TRP A 213 -14.83 -9.78 13.56
N PHE A 214 -14.41 -10.78 12.79
CA PHE A 214 -15.32 -11.57 11.95
C PHE A 214 -16.35 -12.33 12.79
N ALA A 215 -15.92 -12.94 13.91
CA ALA A 215 -16.82 -13.61 14.85
C ALA A 215 -17.81 -12.62 15.50
N ALA A 216 -17.33 -11.44 15.93
CA ALA A 216 -18.21 -10.40 16.46
C ALA A 216 -19.22 -9.90 15.41
N ALA A 217 -18.81 -9.79 14.15
CA ALA A 217 -19.71 -9.40 13.06
C ALA A 217 -20.80 -10.45 12.83
N ALA A 218 -20.42 -11.74 12.82
CA ALA A 218 -21.34 -12.86 12.69
C ALA A 218 -22.32 -12.97 13.87
N ALA A 219 -21.87 -12.63 15.09
CA ALA A 219 -22.69 -12.58 16.29
C ALA A 219 -23.56 -11.30 16.39
N GLY A 220 -23.39 -10.34 15.48
CA GLY A 220 -24.06 -9.04 15.53
C GLY A 220 -23.55 -8.09 16.63
N THR A 221 -22.46 -8.47 17.32
CA THR A 221 -21.82 -7.73 18.42
C THR A 221 -20.59 -6.94 17.98
N LEU A 222 -20.31 -6.85 16.68
CA LEU A 222 -19.26 -5.95 16.19
C LEU A 222 -19.65 -4.50 16.49
N GLU A 223 -18.85 -3.87 17.34
CA GLU A 223 -19.01 -2.49 17.77
C GLU A 223 -18.08 -1.53 17.03
N HIS A 224 -18.50 -0.28 16.97
CA HIS A 224 -17.68 0.82 16.47
C HIS A 224 -16.52 1.09 17.46
N PRO A 225 -15.31 1.46 16.98
CA PRO A 225 -14.25 1.98 17.85
C PRO A 225 -14.76 3.02 18.85
N THR A 226 -14.42 2.86 20.13
CA THR A 226 -14.77 3.84 21.18
C THR A 226 -13.84 5.05 21.18
N SER A 227 -12.66 4.92 20.57
CA SER A 227 -11.66 5.97 20.40
C SER A 227 -10.94 5.82 19.07
N MET A 228 -10.51 6.95 18.52
CA MET A 228 -9.74 7.04 17.29
C MET A 228 -8.56 8.01 17.52
N PRO A 229 -7.31 7.66 17.17
CA PRO A 229 -6.89 6.36 16.63
C PRO A 229 -7.10 5.22 17.65
N GLU A 230 -7.23 3.98 17.17
CA GLU A 230 -7.45 2.81 18.04
C GLU A 230 -6.20 2.46 18.85
N HIS A 231 -5.02 2.75 18.30
CA HIS A 231 -3.72 2.55 18.92
C HIS A 231 -2.82 3.76 18.68
N SER A 232 -1.71 3.86 19.43
CA SER A 232 -0.70 4.89 19.17
C SER A 232 -0.11 4.69 17.78
N THR A 233 -0.26 5.70 16.92
CA THR A 233 0.29 5.71 15.55
C THR A 233 1.62 6.45 15.46
N ALA A 234 1.99 7.21 16.50
CA ALA A 234 3.22 8.00 16.50
C ALA A 234 4.46 7.09 16.51
N GLY A 235 5.36 7.33 15.56
CA GLY A 235 6.67 6.66 15.50
C GLY A 235 6.63 5.20 15.06
N THR A 236 5.57 4.78 14.36
CA THR A 236 5.43 3.39 13.88
C THR A 236 6.05 3.16 12.51
N TRP A 237 6.70 4.17 11.93
CA TRP A 237 7.48 4.07 10.70
C TRP A 237 8.77 4.89 10.85
N ARG A 238 9.75 4.62 9.97
CA ARG A 238 11.04 5.28 9.96
C ARG A 238 10.88 6.79 9.76
N LYS A 239 11.68 7.56 10.49
CA LYS A 239 11.86 8.99 10.23
C LYS A 239 13.04 9.12 9.27
N ASN A 240 12.83 9.87 8.19
CA ASN A 240 13.93 10.31 7.32
C ASN A 240 14.89 11.24 8.05
#